data_AF-A0A3D0NKK1-F1
#
_entry.id   AF-A0A3D0NKK1-F1
#
_cell.length_a   1.000
_cell.length_b   1.000
_cell.length_c   1.000
_cell.angle_alpha   90.00
_cell.angle_beta   90.00
_cell.angle_gamma   90.00
#
_symmetry.space_group_name_H-M   'P 1'
#
loop_
_entity.id
_entity.type
_entity.pdbx_description
1 polymer ?
#
loop_
_entity_poly.entity_id
_entity_poly.type
_entity_poly.pdbx_seq_one_letter_code
_entity_poly.pdbx_strand_id
1 'polypeptide(L)'
;MGGGAVTPDRGAVAESVTDLLVALTREVPDFPEPGVLFRDLTPVLADDRGFAAVTSALAAIVEGADLIAGVDARGFLLGGAVAHRLGVGVLAVRKGGKLPPPVHSRTYSLEYGTATLEIPAGAIE
;
A
#
# COMPACT_ATOMS: atom_id res chain seq x y z
N MET A 1 10.27 9.99 55.00
CA MET A 1 9.41 11.17 54.72
C MET A 1 9.82 11.71 53.35
N GLY A 2 8.92 11.65 52.36
CA GLY A 2 9.15 12.20 51.03
C GLY A 2 9.26 11.18 49.90
N GLY A 3 8.28 10.28 49.77
CA GLY A 3 8.10 9.51 48.53
C GLY A 3 7.60 10.45 47.42
N GLY A 4 8.47 10.79 46.48
CA GLY A 4 8.08 11.42 45.23
C GLY A 4 7.50 10.35 44.31
N ALA A 5 6.17 10.28 44.24
CA ALA A 5 5.49 9.48 43.24
C ALA A 5 5.89 10.01 41.86
N VAL A 6 6.66 9.20 41.11
CA VAL A 6 6.80 9.38 39.67
C VAL A 6 5.45 9.08 39.07
N THR A 7 4.72 10.13 38.73
CA THR A 7 3.51 10.04 37.92
C THR A 7 3.87 9.36 36.60
N PRO A 8 3.14 8.34 36.13
CA PRO A 8 3.33 7.85 34.77
C PRO A 8 2.98 8.99 33.82
N ASP A 9 3.90 9.28 32.91
CA ASP A 9 3.66 10.15 31.78
C ASP A 9 2.42 9.63 31.03
N ARG A 10 1.37 10.45 30.99
CA ARG A 10 0.09 10.09 30.38
C ARG A 10 0.29 10.13 28.87
N GLY A 11 0.66 8.97 28.33
CA GLY A 11 0.55 8.53 26.95
C GLY A 11 0.48 9.64 25.92
N ALA A 12 1.62 9.93 25.28
CA ALA A 12 1.58 10.37 23.88
C ALA A 12 0.76 9.31 23.14
N VAL A 13 -0.48 9.65 22.77
CA VAL A 13 -1.33 8.76 21.98
C VAL A 13 -0.59 8.56 20.68
N ALA A 14 -0.09 7.36 20.43
CA ALA A 14 0.53 7.03 19.16
C ALA A 14 -0.50 7.36 18.07
N GLU A 15 -0.13 8.23 17.13
CA GLU A 15 -1.00 8.67 16.05
C GLU A 15 -1.49 7.43 15.28
N SER A 16 -2.81 7.25 15.18
CA SER A 16 -3.34 6.04 14.53
C SER A 16 -3.10 6.11 13.02
N VAL A 17 -3.11 4.96 12.35
CA VAL A 17 -3.00 4.93 10.88
C VAL A 17 -4.11 5.75 10.22
N THR A 18 -5.31 5.78 10.83
CA THR A 18 -6.43 6.58 10.36
C THR A 18 -6.15 8.07 10.50
N ASP A 19 -5.61 8.51 11.63
CA ASP A 19 -5.28 9.92 11.86
C ASP A 19 -4.24 10.41 10.85
N LEU A 20 -3.17 9.62 10.64
CA LEU A 20 -2.14 9.91 9.64
C LEU A 20 -2.71 9.97 8.23
N LEU A 21 -3.59 9.04 7.86
CA LEU A 21 -4.25 9.04 6.55
C LEU A 21 -5.12 10.28 6.37
N VAL A 22 -5.91 10.66 7.37
CA VAL A 22 -6.77 11.87 7.31
C VAL A 22 -5.91 13.14 7.21
N ALA A 23 -4.83 13.21 7.99
CA ALA A 23 -3.96 14.39 8.03
C ALA A 23 -3.14 14.59 6.74
N LEU A 24 -2.68 13.49 6.12
CA LEU A 24 -1.71 13.54 5.01
C LEU A 24 -2.33 13.29 3.64
N THR A 25 -3.51 12.65 3.55
CA THR A 25 -4.14 12.43 2.25
C THR A 25 -4.60 13.76 1.66
N ARG A 26 -4.09 14.08 0.47
CA ARG A 26 -4.54 15.25 -0.28
C ARG A 26 -5.77 14.88 -1.10
N GLU A 27 -6.83 15.65 -0.99
CA GLU A 27 -8.00 15.51 -1.84
C GLU A 27 -7.86 16.43 -3.06
N VAL A 28 -8.03 15.88 -4.26
CA VAL A 28 -7.95 16.63 -5.53
C VAL A 28 -9.28 16.46 -6.26
N PRO A 29 -10.15 17.48 -6.29
CA PRO A 29 -11.42 17.40 -7.03
C PRO A 29 -11.18 17.39 -8.54
N ASP A 30 -12.12 16.80 -9.27
CA ASP A 30 -12.19 16.76 -10.74
C ASP A 30 -10.94 16.17 -11.41
N PHE A 31 -10.33 15.16 -10.79
CA PHE A 31 -9.18 14.44 -11.33
C PHE A 31 -9.39 12.92 -11.32
N PRO A 32 -9.06 12.19 -12.40
CA PRO A 32 -8.52 12.67 -13.68
C PRO A 32 -9.57 13.33 -14.59
N GLU A 33 -10.83 13.32 -14.17
CA GLU A 33 -11.97 13.85 -14.93
C GLU A 33 -13.02 14.48 -14.00
N PRO A 34 -13.91 15.35 -14.53
CA PRO A 34 -14.93 16.03 -13.72
C PRO A 34 -15.83 15.07 -12.95
N GLY A 35 -16.13 15.41 -11.70
CA GLY A 35 -16.94 14.61 -10.79
C GLY A 35 -16.18 13.56 -9.98
N VAL A 36 -14.89 13.33 -10.26
CA VAL A 36 -14.05 12.41 -9.48
C VAL A 36 -13.31 13.16 -8.38
N LEU A 37 -13.51 12.76 -7.12
CA LEU A 37 -12.71 13.23 -5.98
C LEU A 37 -11.51 12.30 -5.76
N PHE A 38 -10.35 12.68 -6.28
CA PHE A 38 -9.15 11.87 -6.20
C PHE A 38 -8.51 11.93 -4.81
N ARG A 39 -8.23 10.76 -4.23
CA ARG A 39 -7.49 10.61 -2.97
C ARG A 39 -6.01 10.41 -3.27
N ASP A 40 -5.25 11.49 -3.19
CA ASP A 40 -3.82 11.48 -3.43
C ASP A 40 -3.06 11.09 -2.16
N LEU A 41 -2.62 9.83 -2.15
CA LEU A 41 -1.80 9.26 -1.08
C LEU A 41 -0.31 9.61 -1.19
N THR A 42 0.13 10.37 -2.21
CA THR A 42 1.55 10.68 -2.36
C THR A 42 2.17 11.35 -1.12
N PRO A 43 1.50 12.24 -0.36
CA PRO A 43 2.10 12.79 0.86
C PRO A 43 2.16 11.75 1.99
N VAL A 44 1.17 10.85 2.10
CA VAL A 44 1.19 9.72 3.06
C VAL A 44 2.40 8.83 2.82
N LEU A 45 2.69 8.52 1.54
CA LEU A 45 3.79 7.65 1.16
C LEU A 45 5.16 8.35 1.27
N ALA A 46 5.20 9.67 1.24
CA ALA A 46 6.42 10.47 1.37
C ALA A 46 6.78 10.81 2.83
N ASP A 47 5.79 10.82 3.73
CA ASP A 47 5.98 10.97 5.18
C ASP A 47 6.41 9.62 5.79
N ASP A 48 7.46 9.64 6.62
CA ASP A 48 8.04 8.44 7.23
C ASP A 48 7.07 7.75 8.19
N ARG A 49 6.32 8.52 9.00
CA ARG A 49 5.30 8.00 9.92
C ARG A 49 4.12 7.43 9.14
N GLY A 50 3.63 8.16 8.14
CA GLY A 50 2.54 7.73 7.27
C GLY A 50 2.85 6.40 6.56
N PHE A 51 4.00 6.32 5.89
CA PHE A 51 4.41 5.11 5.19
C PHE A 51 4.66 3.94 6.15
N ALA A 52 5.30 4.19 7.29
CA ALA A 52 5.53 3.16 8.30
C ALA A 52 4.23 2.61 8.89
N ALA A 53 3.29 3.49 9.26
CA ALA A 53 2.01 3.11 9.84
C ALA A 53 1.16 2.28 8.86
N VAL A 54 1.02 2.75 7.61
CA VAL A 54 0.23 2.03 6.60
C VAL A 54 0.84 0.67 6.28
N THR A 55 2.16 0.60 6.07
CA THR A 55 2.81 -0.68 5.74
C THR A 55 2.81 -1.66 6.92
N SER A 56 2.93 -1.16 8.15
CA SER A 56 2.78 -1.99 9.36
C SER A 56 1.37 -2.53 9.52
N ALA A 57 0.35 -1.69 9.31
CA ALA A 57 -1.05 -2.11 9.40
C ALA A 57 -1.40 -3.15 8.34
N LEU A 58 -0.95 -2.96 7.09
CA LEU A 58 -1.15 -3.92 6.02
C LEU A 58 -0.43 -5.25 6.31
N ALA A 59 0.82 -5.21 6.76
CA ALA A 59 1.58 -6.42 7.09
C ALA A 59 0.90 -7.25 8.20
N ALA A 60 0.33 -6.59 9.21
CA ALA A 60 -0.39 -7.29 10.28
C ALA A 60 -1.66 -8.01 9.78
N ILE A 61 -2.34 -7.48 8.75
CA ILE A 61 -3.54 -8.10 8.18
C ILE A 61 -3.20 -9.36 7.38
N VAL A 62 -2.03 -9.38 6.72
CA VAL A 62 -1.60 -10.46 5.83
C VAL A 62 -0.47 -11.30 6.41
N GLU A 63 -0.38 -11.36 7.74
CA GLU A 63 0.59 -12.21 8.43
C GLU A 63 0.40 -13.68 8.01
N GLY A 64 1.50 -14.36 7.70
CA GLY A 64 1.50 -15.73 7.18
C GLY A 64 1.35 -15.87 5.67
N ALA A 65 1.27 -14.77 4.91
CA ALA A 65 1.34 -14.83 3.45
C ALA A 65 2.74 -15.27 2.97
N ASP A 66 2.80 -16.19 2.01
CA ASP A 66 4.08 -16.66 1.42
C ASP A 66 4.66 -15.71 0.37
N LEU A 67 3.82 -14.85 -0.21
CA LEU A 67 4.17 -13.96 -1.31
C LEU A 67 3.21 -12.76 -1.34
N ILE A 68 3.74 -11.56 -1.60
CA ILE A 68 2.93 -10.33 -1.76
C ILE A 68 2.88 -9.91 -3.22
N ALA A 69 1.69 -9.78 -3.79
CA ALA A 69 1.52 -9.28 -5.15
C ALA A 69 1.28 -7.76 -5.18
N GLY A 70 2.21 -7.00 -5.74
CA GLY A 70 2.07 -5.55 -5.94
C GLY A 70 1.61 -5.24 -7.36
N VAL A 71 0.54 -4.45 -7.51
CA VAL A 71 0.00 -4.06 -8.83
C VAL A 71 0.57 -2.72 -9.31
N ASP A 72 0.98 -2.68 -10.58
CA ASP A 72 1.59 -1.52 -11.23
C ASP A 72 0.71 -0.25 -11.13
N ALA A 73 1.23 0.94 -10.83
CA ALA A 73 2.60 1.23 -10.38
C ALA A 73 2.68 1.41 -8.87
N ARG A 74 1.72 2.16 -8.30
CA ARG A 74 1.74 2.59 -6.90
C ARG A 74 1.64 1.42 -5.91
N GLY A 75 1.04 0.31 -6.32
CA GLY A 75 0.99 -0.91 -5.52
C GLY A 75 2.37 -1.53 -5.28
N PHE A 76 3.38 -1.24 -6.10
CA PHE A 76 4.75 -1.69 -5.87
C PHE A 76 5.36 -1.10 -4.60
N LEU A 77 5.05 0.16 -4.27
CA LEU A 77 5.59 0.84 -3.09
C LEU A 77 5.13 0.14 -1.80
N LEU A 78 3.82 -0.09 -1.70
CA LEU A 78 3.23 -0.76 -0.55
C LEU A 78 3.55 -2.25 -0.54
N GLY A 79 3.39 -2.93 -1.68
CA GLY A 79 3.64 -4.37 -1.79
C GLY A 79 5.09 -4.74 -1.47
N GLY A 80 6.06 -3.99 -1.99
CA GLY A 80 7.48 -4.20 -1.69
C GLY A 80 7.81 -3.97 -0.22
N ALA A 81 7.27 -2.91 0.40
CA ALA A 81 7.49 -2.63 1.81
C ALA A 81 6.84 -3.68 2.73
N VAL A 82 5.62 -4.13 2.42
CA VAL A 82 4.94 -5.19 3.19
C VAL A 82 5.69 -6.52 3.04
N ALA A 83 6.09 -6.90 1.83
CA ALA A 83 6.89 -8.10 1.58
C ALA A 83 8.19 -8.08 2.39
N HIS A 84 8.91 -6.96 2.36
CA HIS A 84 10.13 -6.78 3.12
C HIS A 84 9.91 -6.94 4.63
N ARG A 85 8.84 -6.36 5.17
CA ARG A 85 8.49 -6.48 6.61
C ARG A 85 8.18 -7.92 7.02
N LEU A 86 7.51 -8.68 6.16
CA LEU A 86 7.14 -10.07 6.42
C LEU A 86 8.28 -11.07 6.11
N GLY A 87 9.36 -10.61 5.50
CA GLY A 87 10.47 -11.48 5.10
C GLY A 87 10.16 -12.40 3.91
N VAL A 88 9.22 -11.99 3.05
CA VAL A 88 8.78 -12.78 1.89
C VAL A 88 9.06 -12.08 0.56
N GLY A 89 8.85 -12.79 -0.54
CA GLY A 89 8.99 -12.24 -1.88
C GLY A 89 7.89 -11.24 -2.25
N VAL A 90 8.15 -10.45 -3.30
CA VAL A 90 7.13 -9.62 -3.96
C VAL A 90 6.98 -10.02 -5.43
N LEU A 91 5.73 -10.22 -5.87
CA LEU A 91 5.36 -10.48 -7.25
C LEU A 91 4.86 -9.20 -7.90
N ALA A 92 5.51 -8.77 -8.97
CA ALA A 92 5.06 -7.63 -9.77
C ALA A 92 3.94 -8.04 -10.72
N VAL A 93 2.72 -7.55 -10.46
CA VAL A 93 1.59 -7.64 -11.38
C VAL A 93 1.60 -6.40 -12.28
N ARG A 94 1.70 -6.59 -13.59
CA ARG A 94 1.93 -5.48 -14.54
C ARG A 94 0.81 -5.33 -15.55
N LYS A 95 0.70 -4.15 -16.16
CA LYS A 95 -0.14 -3.97 -17.35
C LYS A 95 0.38 -4.83 -18.50
N GLY A 96 -0.52 -5.25 -19.39
CA GLY A 96 -0.21 -6.08 -20.55
C GLY A 96 0.99 -5.59 -21.38
N GLY A 97 1.88 -6.50 -21.76
CA GLY A 97 3.07 -6.23 -22.59
C GLY A 97 4.22 -5.56 -21.85
N LYS A 98 4.19 -5.50 -20.51
CA LYS A 98 5.27 -4.91 -19.68
C LYS A 98 6.16 -5.94 -18.99
N LEU A 99 5.86 -7.22 -19.13
CA LEU A 99 6.67 -8.34 -18.64
C LEU A 99 7.25 -9.13 -19.82
N PRO A 100 8.48 -9.67 -19.70
CA PRO A 100 9.01 -10.60 -20.67
C PRO A 100 8.21 -11.92 -20.65
N PRO A 101 7.89 -12.52 -21.81
CA PRO A 101 7.20 -13.81 -21.86
C PRO A 101 8.10 -14.97 -21.38
N PRO A 102 7.53 -16.07 -20.86
CA PRO A 102 6.10 -16.38 -20.79
C PRO A 102 5.38 -15.70 -19.61
N VAL A 103 4.12 -15.31 -19.84
CA VAL A 103 3.26 -14.65 -18.84
C VAL A 103 1.89 -15.30 -18.77
N HIS A 104 1.25 -15.23 -17.61
CA HIS A 104 -0.20 -15.37 -17.49
C HIS A 104 -0.84 -13.99 -17.65
N SER A 105 -1.92 -13.91 -18.43
CA SER A 105 -2.63 -12.67 -18.71
C SER A 105 -4.09 -12.79 -18.33
N ARG A 106 -4.67 -11.71 -17.77
CA ARG A 106 -6.10 -11.61 -17.52
C ARG A 106 -6.62 -10.24 -17.97
N THR A 107 -7.55 -10.28 -18.93
CA THR A 107 -8.24 -9.09 -19.46
C THR A 107 -9.56 -8.89 -18.74
N TYR A 108 -9.88 -7.65 -18.39
CA TYR A 108 -11.12 -7.25 -17.73
C TYR A 108 -11.69 -5.98 -18.38
N SER A 109 -13.01 -5.84 -18.30
CA SER A 109 -13.74 -4.69 -18.81
C SER A 109 -13.63 -3.50 -17.86
N LEU A 110 -13.51 -2.31 -18.43
CA LEU A 110 -13.67 -1.04 -17.75
C LEU A 110 -15.04 -0.44 -18.14
N GLU A 111 -15.40 0.70 -17.56
CA GLU A 111 -16.58 1.47 -18.00
C GLU A 111 -16.49 1.81 -19.49
N TYR A 112 -15.28 2.18 -19.94
CA TYR A 112 -14.95 2.42 -21.34
C TYR A 112 -13.69 1.64 -21.74
N GLY A 113 -13.87 0.48 -22.38
CA GLY A 113 -12.79 -0.33 -22.94
C GLY A 113 -12.40 -1.54 -22.10
N THR A 114 -11.16 -2.02 -22.28
CA THR A 114 -10.62 -3.18 -21.55
C THR A 114 -9.19 -2.89 -21.11
N ALA A 115 -8.76 -3.56 -20.04
CA ALA A 115 -7.38 -3.56 -19.58
C ALA A 115 -6.92 -4.99 -19.31
N THR A 116 -5.61 -5.22 -19.43
CA THR A 116 -4.99 -6.53 -19.17
C THR A 116 -3.94 -6.40 -18.09
N LEU A 117 -3.97 -7.33 -17.12
CA LEU A 117 -2.91 -7.54 -16.15
C LEU A 117 -2.15 -8.84 -16.44
N GLU A 118 -0.87 -8.83 -16.13
CA GLU A 118 0.07 -9.92 -16.36
C GLU A 118 0.92 -10.23 -15.14
N ILE A 119 1.26 -11.51 -14.99
CA ILE A 119 2.31 -12.02 -14.08
C ILE A 119 3.23 -12.98 -14.85
N PRO A 120 4.50 -13.16 -14.46
CA PRO A 120 5.36 -14.19 -15.06
C PRO A 120 4.76 -15.59 -14.85
N ALA A 121 4.79 -16.44 -15.88
CA ALA A 121 4.12 -17.74 -15.84
C ALA A 121 4.73 -18.72 -14.81
N GLY A 122 5.99 -18.54 -14.43
CA GLY A 122 6.66 -19.34 -13.40
C GLY A 122 6.67 -18.69 -12.02
N ALA A 123 5.87 -17.64 -11.79
CA ALA A 123 5.93 -16.89 -10.53
C ALA A 123 5.16 -17.54 -9.36
N ILE A 124 4.24 -18.45 -9.66
CA ILE A 124 3.39 -19.16 -8.70
C ILE A 124 3.21 -20.60 -9.19
N GLU A 125 3.05 -21.54 -8.25
CA GLU A 125 2.84 -22.98 -8.50
C GLU A 125 1.36 -23.36 -8.47
#